data_AF-A0A965IKV3-F1
#
_entry.id   AF-A0A965IKV3-F1
#
_cell.length_a   1.000
_cell.length_b   1.000
_cell.length_c   1.000
_cell.angle_alpha   90.00
_cell.angle_beta   90.00
_cell.angle_gamma   90.00
#
_symmetry.space_group_name_H-M   'P 1'
#
loop_
_entity.id
_entity.type
_entity.pdbx_description
1 polymer ?
#
loop_
_entity_poly.entity_id
_entity_poly.type
_entity_poly.pdbx_seq_one_letter_code
_entity_poly.pdbx_strand_id
1 'polypeptide(L)' 'MSSKIVWRNLAFLLVLANLLFWMWSQGYLRVVGMGPKTVQEPLRLKEQVEPKALTIQNPPPQETK' A
#
# COMPACT_ATOMS: atom_id res chain seq x y z
N MET A 1 21.55 25.08 -29.30
CA MET A 1 20.18 24.98 -28.73
C MET A 1 20.06 25.96 -27.57
N SER A 2 18.98 26.74 -27.49
CA SER A 2 18.83 27.75 -26.42
C SER A 2 18.69 27.07 -25.06
N SER A 3 19.60 27.36 -24.12
CA SER A 3 19.61 26.78 -22.77
C SER A 3 18.26 26.94 -22.06
N LYS A 4 17.58 28.07 -22.25
CA LYS A 4 16.23 28.30 -21.69
C LYS A 4 15.17 27.31 -22.23
N ILE A 5 15.22 26.97 -23.52
CA ILE A 5 14.33 25.97 -24.10
C ILE A 5 14.61 24.59 -23.48
N VAL A 6 15.88 24.24 -23.28
CA VAL A 6 16.28 22.97 -22.67
C VAL A 6 15.75 22.85 -21.25
N TRP A 7 15.96 23.86 -20.41
CA TRP A 7 15.48 23.87 -19.02
C TRP A 7 13.96 23.83 -18.92
N ARG A 8 13.24 24.57 -19.78
CA ARG A 8 11.78 24.54 -19.83
C ARG A 8 11.26 23.15 -20.18
N ASN A 9 11.83 22.53 -21.22
CA ASN A 9 11.43 21.19 -21.64
C ASN A 9 11.72 20.16 -20.55
N LEU A 10 12.87 20.28 -19.89
CA LEU A 10 13.23 19.42 -18.76
C LEU A 10 12.23 19.57 -17.60
N ALA A 11 11.83 20.80 -17.26
CA ALA A 11 10.83 21.05 -16.23
C ALA A 11 9.47 20.42 -16.59
N PHE A 12 9.00 20.57 -17.83
CA PHE A 12 7.77 19.91 -18.29
C PHE A 12 7.86 18.39 -18.22
N LEU A 13 8.99 17.81 -18.63
CA LEU A 13 9.21 16.37 -18.59
C LEU A 13 9.21 15.84 -17.15
N LEU A 14 9.82 16.57 -16.21
CA LEU A 14 9.79 16.25 -14.78
C LEU A 14 8.37 16.28 -14.22
N VAL A 15 7.57 17.29 -14.58
CA VAL A 15 6.17 17.37 -14.16
C VAL A 15 5.36 16.18 -14.72
N LEU A 16 5.53 15.87 -16.00
CA LEU A 16 4.83 14.75 -16.64
C LEU A 16 5.21 13.41 -15.98
N ALA A 17 6.50 13.18 -15.70
CA ALA A 17 6.96 11.99 -15.01
C ALA A 17 6.35 11.86 -13.60
N ASN A 18 6.24 12.97 -12.86
CA ASN A 18 5.60 12.98 -11.54
C ASN A 18 4.10 12.65 -11.62
N LEU A 19 3.38 13.19 -12.60
CA LEU A 19 1.96 12.89 -12.79
C LEU A 19 1.74 11.42 -13.15
N LEU A 20 2.58 10.86 -14.04
CA LEU A 20 2.56 9.44 -14.39
C LEU A 20 2.84 8.56 -13.16
N PHE A 21 3.86 8.91 -12.37
CA PHE A 21 4.20 8.20 -11.15
C PHE A 21 3.09 8.26 -10.10
N TRP A 22 2.45 9.42 -9.92
CA TRP A 22 1.29 9.58 -9.05
C TRP A 22 0.13 8.70 -9.51
N MET A 23 -0.20 8.72 -10.80
CA MET A 23 -1.28 7.91 -11.38
C MET A 23 -1.03 6.41 -11.19
N TRP A 24 0.22 5.97 -11.39
CA TRP A 24 0.65 4.60 -11.13
C TRP A 24 0.51 4.23 -9.64
N SER A 25 0.96 5.10 -8.74
CA SER A 25 0.95 4.88 -7.29
C SER A 25 -0.47 4.77 -6.72
N GLN A 26 -1.42 5.55 -7.23
CA GLN A 26 -2.85 5.42 -6.88
C GLN A 26 -3.47 4.11 -7.39
N GLY A 27 -2.80 3.42 -8.32
CA GLY A 27 -3.26 2.16 -8.88
C GLY A 27 -4.24 2.30 -10.03
N TYR A 28 -4.36 3.48 -10.64
CA TYR A 28 -5.20 3.67 -11.84
C TYR A 28 -4.77 2.74 -12.99
N LEU A 29 -3.49 2.37 -13.04
CA LEU A 29 -2.94 1.45 -14.04
C LEU A 29 -3.13 -0.04 -13.69
N ARG A 30 -3.84 -0.39 -12.60
CA ARG A 30 -4.14 -1.79 -12.27
C ARG A 30 -5.00 -2.48 -13.34
N VAL A 31 -5.88 -1.75 -14.02
CA VAL A 31 -6.78 -2.30 -15.06
C VAL A 31 -6.02 -2.90 -16.25
N VAL A 32 -4.79 -2.44 -16.52
CA VAL A 32 -3.92 -2.96 -17.59
C VAL A 32 -2.76 -3.81 -17.04
N GLY A 33 -2.83 -4.25 -15.78
CA GLY A 33 -1.80 -5.09 -15.16
C GLY A 33 -0.49 -4.35 -14.82
N MET A 34 -0.43 -3.04 -15.02
CA MET A 34 0.76 -2.22 -14.73
C MET A 34 0.69 -1.54 -13.36
N GLY A 35 -0.33 -1.79 -12.54
CA GLY A 35 -0.43 -1.20 -11.21
C GLY A 35 0.47 -1.89 -10.16
N PRO A 36 0.80 -1.21 -9.05
CA PRO A 36 1.58 -1.79 -7.97
C PRO A 36 0.84 -3.00 -7.36
N LYS A 37 1.61 -4.05 -7.03
CA LYS A 37 1.06 -5.23 -6.35
C LYS A 37 0.68 -4.86 -4.92
N THR A 38 -0.59 -5.02 -4.58
CA THR A 38 -1.06 -4.86 -3.20
C THR A 38 -0.56 -6.04 -2.38
N VAL A 39 0.47 -5.81 -1.56
CA VAL A 39 0.94 -6.80 -0.60
C VAL A 39 0.06 -6.70 0.64
N GLN A 40 -1.09 -7.39 0.62
CA GLN A 40 -1.85 -7.63 1.84
C GLN A 40 -1.15 -8.75 2.60
N GLU A 41 -0.42 -8.38 3.66
CA GLU A 41 0.23 -9.23 4.65
C GLU A 41 0.27 -10.73 4.30
N PRO A 42 1.21 -11.16 3.43
CA PRO A 42 1.23 -12.52 2.90
C PRO A 42 1.39 -13.59 4.00
N LEU A 43 1.92 -13.20 5.16
CA LEU A 43 2.09 -14.10 6.29
C LEU A 43 0.97 -14.04 7.33
N ARG A 44 -0.07 -13.20 7.16
CA ARG A 44 -1.16 -13.14 8.14
C ARG A 44 -1.76 -14.51 8.42
N LEU A 45 -1.94 -15.35 7.41
CA LEU A 45 -2.51 -16.69 7.59
C LEU A 45 -1.51 -17.74 8.10
N LYS A 46 -0.20 -17.51 7.92
CA LYS A 46 0.86 -18.46 8.31
C LYS A 46 1.39 -18.18 9.72
N GLU A 47 1.37 -16.93 10.15
CA GLU A 47 1.80 -16.46 11.47
C GLU A 47 0.62 -16.14 12.39
N GLN A 48 -0.61 -16.35 11.91
CA GLN A 48 -1.77 -16.30 12.78
C GLN A 48 -1.64 -17.40 13.84
N VAL A 49 -1.55 -16.98 15.10
CA VAL A 49 -1.66 -17.87 16.27
C VAL A 49 -2.88 -18.76 16.07
N GLU A 50 -2.70 -20.09 16.13
CA GLU A 50 -3.78 -21.04 15.86
C GLU A 50 -4.97 -20.76 16.81
N PRO A 51 -6.08 -20.18 16.31
CA PRO A 51 -7.16 -19.78 17.20
C PRO A 51 -7.83 -21.01 17.85
N LYS A 52 -7.69 -22.19 17.23
CA LYS A 52 -8.21 -23.46 17.74
C LYS A 52 -7.40 -24.03 18.90
N ALA A 53 -6.17 -23.56 19.12
CA ALA A 53 -5.34 -23.97 20.26
C ALA A 53 -5.59 -23.11 21.52
N LEU A 54 -6.41 -22.06 21.41
CA LEU A 54 -6.75 -21.15 22.50
C LEU A 54 -8.09 -21.56 23.14
N THR A 55 -8.10 -21.78 24.45
CA THR A 55 -9.33 -21.93 25.24
C THR A 55 -9.64 -20.62 25.94
N ILE A 56 -10.80 -20.02 25.65
CA ILE A 56 -11.28 -18.84 26.37
C ILE A 56 -11.71 -19.28 27.77
N GLN A 57 -11.02 -18.78 28.80
CA GLN A 57 -11.44 -18.97 30.19
C GLN A 57 -12.46 -17.90 30.54
N ASN A 58 -13.58 -18.31 31.14
CA ASN A 58 -14.51 -17.35 31.73
C ASN A 58 -13.81 -16.70 32.94
N PRO A 59 -13.90 -15.38 33.10
CA PRO A 59 -13.43 -14.76 34.33
C PRO A 59 -14.19 -15.36 35.51
N PRO A 60 -13.53 -15.54 36.67
CA PRO A 60 -14.22 -16.00 37.87
C PRO A 60 -15.42 -15.08 38.15
N PRO A 61 -16.54 -15.62 38.68
CA PRO A 61 -17.69 -14.80 39.04
C PRO A 61 -17.20 -13.63 39.87
N GLN A 62 -17.42 -12.41 39.39
CA GLN A 62 -17.08 -11.23 40.16
C GLN A 62 -17.97 -11.28 41.40
N GLU A 63 -17.36 -11.55 42.56
CA GLU A 63 -18.04 -11.41 43.85
C GLU A 63 -18.48 -9.95 43.96
N THR A 64 -19.76 -9.71 43.67
CA THR A 64 -20.43 -8.45 43.97
C THR A 64 -20.38 -8.25 45.47
N LYS A 65 -19.46 -7.38 45.90
CA LYS A 65 -19.38 -6.86 47.26
C LYS A 65 -20.43 -5.78 47.49
#